data_AF-R1FNI0-F1
#
_entry.id   AF-R1FNI0-F1
#
_cell.length_a   1.000
_cell.length_b   1.000
_cell.length_c   1.000
_cell.angle_alpha   90.00
_cell.angle_beta   90.00
_cell.angle_gamma   90.00
#
_symmetry.space_group_name_H-M   'P 1'
#
loop_
_entity.id
_entity.type
_entity.pdbx_description
1 polymer ?
#
loop_
_entity_poly.entity_id
_entity_poly.type
_entity_poly.pdbx_seq_one_letter_code
_entity_poly.pdbx_strand_id
1 'polypeptide(L)'
;MEDRSKKPSDHLYWARTASTTQPVEHKPLDAAAQAALQSAAAKPGAAWNAAATWEEKDISKWAHELLSSTLLPTLAAAEAELTASEAAALPADSRGASGLRCALKVSAVSSVSGDVTHVLSRGKQRVVFELTLKLKLELELRESDGTLLQLVAGSLSLSEVANDDLDGARMPSSHKTSCDQPEWAPLLRAAAGRAWPPLKGALVALVEQAKEKWR
;
A
#
# COMPACT_ATOMS: atom_id res chain seq x y z
N MET A 1 -70.48 15.48 1.48
CA MET A 1 -69.27 14.67 1.25
C MET A 1 -68.16 15.65 0.87
N GLU A 2 -67.60 16.34 1.86
CA GLU A 2 -66.50 17.28 1.64
C GLU A 2 -65.20 16.56 1.25
N ASP A 3 -64.67 16.92 0.08
CA ASP A 3 -63.34 16.54 -0.38
C ASP A 3 -62.29 17.47 0.24
N ARG A 4 -61.43 16.92 1.11
CA ARG A 4 -60.29 17.65 1.70
C ARG A 4 -59.09 17.54 0.77
N SER A 5 -58.95 18.50 -0.14
CA SER A 5 -57.69 18.73 -0.87
C SER A 5 -56.58 19.11 0.11
N LYS A 6 -55.79 18.12 0.57
CA LYS A 6 -54.60 18.35 1.40
C LYS A 6 -53.46 18.84 0.50
N LYS A 7 -52.96 20.06 0.76
CA LYS A 7 -51.75 20.59 0.11
C LYS A 7 -50.54 19.71 0.45
N PRO A 8 -49.69 19.35 -0.53
CA PRO A 8 -48.49 18.57 -0.27
C PRO A 8 -47.50 19.34 0.62
N SER A 9 -46.86 18.63 1.54
CA SER A 9 -45.86 19.13 2.49
C SER A 9 -44.60 19.63 1.78
N ASP A 10 -43.86 20.54 2.44
CA ASP A 10 -42.76 21.34 1.85
C ASP A 10 -41.62 20.49 1.23
N HIS A 11 -41.40 19.28 1.74
CA HIS A 11 -40.40 18.32 1.22
C HIS A 11 -40.77 17.67 -0.12
N LEU A 12 -42.00 17.86 -0.61
CA LEU A 12 -42.46 17.38 -1.93
C LEU A 12 -42.39 18.48 -2.99
N TYR A 13 -41.41 19.39 -2.90
CA TYR A 13 -41.28 20.53 -3.81
C TYR A 13 -41.09 20.13 -5.27
N TRP A 14 -40.43 19.00 -5.52
CA TRP A 14 -40.20 18.44 -6.86
C TRP A 14 -41.47 17.92 -7.54
N ALA A 15 -42.55 17.71 -6.78
CA ALA A 15 -43.85 17.24 -7.29
C ALA A 15 -44.90 18.35 -7.39
N ARG A 16 -44.54 19.63 -7.13
CA ARG A 16 -45.48 20.77 -7.19
C ARG A 16 -45.87 21.16 -8.62
N THR A 17 -45.04 20.85 -9.61
CA THR A 17 -45.32 21.07 -11.01
C THR A 17 -46.10 19.87 -11.55
N ALA A 18 -47.40 20.06 -11.80
CA ALA A 18 -48.18 19.10 -12.57
C ALA A 18 -47.52 18.95 -13.95
N SER A 19 -46.96 17.78 -14.21
CA SER A 19 -46.32 17.48 -15.51
C SER A 19 -47.39 17.59 -16.60
N THR A 20 -47.23 18.55 -17.51
CA THR A 20 -48.11 18.72 -18.69
C THR A 20 -47.67 17.79 -19.84
N THR A 21 -46.62 17.00 -19.64
CA THR A 21 -46.11 16.07 -20.66
C THR A 21 -47.11 14.94 -20.83
N GLN A 22 -47.80 14.91 -21.97
CA GLN A 22 -48.60 13.76 -22.35
C GLN A 22 -47.70 12.51 -22.40
N PRO A 23 -48.17 11.34 -21.93
CA PRO A 23 -47.42 10.10 -22.06
C PRO A 23 -47.06 9.91 -23.54
N VAL A 24 -45.77 9.72 -23.82
CA VAL A 24 -45.33 9.44 -25.19
C VAL A 24 -45.97 8.12 -25.59
N GLU A 25 -46.81 8.15 -26.64
CA GLU A 25 -47.36 6.92 -27.21
C GLU A 25 -46.18 6.06 -27.70
N HIS A 26 -46.07 4.87 -27.11
CA HIS A 26 -45.03 3.93 -27.48
C HIS A 26 -45.35 3.40 -28.87
N LYS A 27 -44.56 3.85 -29.87
CA LYS A 27 -44.58 3.25 -31.19
C LYS A 27 -44.23 1.76 -31.06
N PRO A 28 -45.11 0.83 -31.46
CA PRO A 28 -44.79 -0.58 -31.43
C PRO A 28 -43.55 -0.82 -32.29
N LEU A 29 -42.61 -1.62 -31.79
CA LEU A 29 -41.42 -1.98 -32.55
C LEU A 29 -41.85 -2.68 -33.83
N ASP A 30 -41.27 -2.25 -34.96
CA ASP A 30 -41.43 -2.97 -36.22
C ASP A 30 -40.78 -4.36 -36.13
N ALA A 31 -41.18 -5.25 -37.04
CA ALA A 31 -40.71 -6.64 -37.06
C ALA A 31 -39.18 -6.76 -37.19
N ALA A 32 -38.50 -5.79 -37.81
CA ALA A 32 -37.05 -5.79 -37.94
C ALA A 32 -36.37 -5.42 -36.61
N ALA A 33 -36.93 -4.46 -35.88
CA ALA A 33 -36.47 -4.06 -34.55
C ALA A 33 -36.76 -5.13 -33.49
N GLN A 34 -37.89 -5.84 -33.61
CA GLN A 34 -38.18 -7.01 -32.78
C GLN A 34 -37.20 -8.16 -33.04
N ALA A 35 -36.89 -8.46 -34.30
CA ALA A 35 -35.89 -9.47 -34.65
C ALA A 35 -34.48 -9.08 -34.15
N ALA A 36 -34.12 -7.80 -34.22
CA ALA A 36 -32.87 -7.29 -33.67
C ALA A 36 -32.80 -7.46 -32.13
N LEU A 37 -33.88 -7.14 -31.40
CA LEU A 37 -33.93 -7.36 -29.94
C LEU A 37 -33.89 -8.85 -29.58
N GLN A 38 -34.58 -9.71 -30.32
CA GLN A 38 -34.54 -11.16 -30.10
C GLN A 38 -33.16 -11.76 -30.38
N SER A 39 -32.45 -11.24 -31.38
CA SER A 39 -31.06 -11.63 -31.66
C SER A 39 -30.08 -11.13 -30.59
N ALA A 40 -30.36 -9.98 -29.96
CA ALA A 40 -29.59 -9.45 -28.83
C ALA A 40 -29.90 -10.17 -27.51
N ALA A 41 -31.12 -10.69 -27.35
CA ALA A 41 -31.57 -11.47 -26.19
C ALA A 41 -31.03 -12.91 -26.16
N ALA A 42 -30.39 -13.37 -27.25
CA ALA A 42 -29.71 -14.67 -27.30
C ALA A 42 -28.44 -14.76 -26.42
N LYS A 43 -28.03 -13.66 -25.78
CA LYS A 43 -27.06 -13.69 -24.67
C LYS A 43 -27.84 -13.67 -23.36
N PRO A 44 -27.86 -14.77 -22.58
CA PRO A 44 -28.55 -14.80 -21.31
C PRO A 44 -27.78 -13.93 -20.30
N GLY A 45 -28.26 -12.70 -20.11
CA GLY A 45 -27.74 -11.78 -19.10
C GLY A 45 -27.87 -10.33 -19.57
N ALA A 46 -28.63 -9.52 -18.83
CA ALA A 46 -28.59 -8.07 -19.00
C ALA A 46 -27.13 -7.59 -18.92
N ALA A 47 -26.75 -6.54 -19.64
CA ALA A 47 -25.44 -5.92 -19.51
C ALA A 47 -25.06 -5.57 -18.06
N TRP A 48 -26.07 -5.48 -17.17
CA TRP A 48 -25.93 -5.39 -15.71
C TRP A 48 -25.17 -6.58 -15.08
N ASN A 49 -25.39 -7.80 -15.58
CA ASN A 49 -24.71 -9.03 -15.15
C ASN A 49 -23.36 -9.23 -15.87
N ALA A 50 -23.05 -8.42 -16.87
CA ALA A 50 -21.76 -8.40 -17.57
C ALA A 50 -20.74 -7.44 -16.92
N ALA A 51 -21.16 -6.66 -15.92
CA ALA A 51 -20.22 -5.95 -15.07
C ALA A 51 -19.48 -7.00 -14.24
N ALA A 52 -18.19 -7.23 -14.56
CA ALA A 52 -17.35 -8.18 -13.83
C ALA A 52 -17.53 -7.97 -12.32
N THR A 53 -17.85 -9.06 -11.64
CA THR A 53 -18.07 -9.13 -10.20
C THR A 53 -16.94 -8.44 -9.46
N TRP A 54 -17.31 -7.62 -8.48
CA TRP A 54 -16.36 -7.13 -7.49
C TRP A 54 -15.98 -8.31 -6.61
N GLU A 55 -14.73 -8.76 -6.73
CA GLU A 55 -14.20 -9.87 -5.94
C GLU A 55 -13.08 -9.35 -5.04
N GLU A 56 -13.33 -9.42 -3.73
CA GLU A 56 -12.31 -9.15 -2.71
C GLU A 56 -11.84 -10.45 -2.12
N LYS A 57 -10.53 -10.57 -1.99
CA LYS A 57 -9.89 -11.68 -1.34
C LYS A 57 -8.90 -11.16 -0.32
N ASP A 58 -9.14 -11.50 0.93
CA ASP A 58 -8.13 -11.34 1.98
C ASP A 58 -6.95 -12.28 1.70
N ILE A 59 -5.78 -11.67 1.53
CA ILE A 59 -4.49 -12.35 1.30
C ILE A 59 -3.48 -12.01 2.41
N SER A 60 -3.91 -11.42 3.51
CA SER A 60 -3.06 -10.94 4.62
C SER A 60 -2.15 -12.05 5.14
N LYS A 61 -2.68 -13.27 5.35
CA LYS A 61 -1.89 -14.41 5.82
C LYS A 61 -0.72 -14.73 4.88
N TRP A 62 -0.97 -14.79 3.58
CA TRP A 62 0.07 -15.05 2.58
C TRP A 62 1.05 -13.88 2.48
N ALA A 63 0.55 -12.65 2.52
CA ALA A 63 1.39 -11.46 2.45
C ALA A 63 2.34 -11.36 3.65
N HIS A 64 1.85 -11.65 4.86
CA HIS A 64 2.65 -11.67 6.08
C HIS A 64 3.74 -12.74 6.01
N GLU A 65 3.42 -13.93 5.51
CA GLU A 65 4.39 -15.01 5.33
C GLU A 65 5.45 -14.64 4.28
N LEU A 66 5.05 -14.09 3.13
CA LEU A 66 5.98 -13.68 2.09
C LEU A 66 6.92 -12.55 2.56
N LEU A 67 6.37 -11.54 3.24
CA LEU A 67 7.15 -10.44 3.80
C LEU A 67 8.14 -10.92 4.85
N SER A 68 7.67 -11.71 5.82
CA SER A 68 8.50 -12.15 6.95
C SER A 68 9.57 -13.17 6.55
N SER A 69 9.28 -14.06 5.61
CA SER A 69 10.21 -15.14 5.22
C SER A 69 11.20 -14.73 4.12
N THR A 70 10.77 -13.90 3.17
CA THR A 70 11.49 -13.75 1.89
C THR A 70 11.86 -12.30 1.62
N LEU A 71 10.88 -11.40 1.58
CA LEU A 71 11.12 -10.04 1.06
C LEU A 71 11.86 -9.14 2.04
N LEU A 72 11.53 -9.18 3.34
CA LEU A 72 12.16 -8.32 4.34
C LEU A 72 13.55 -8.81 4.79
N PRO A 73 13.80 -10.14 4.98
CA PRO A 73 15.13 -10.62 5.35
C PRO A 73 16.21 -10.42 4.28
N THR A 74 15.81 -10.31 3.01
CA THR A 74 16.75 -10.06 1.89
C THR A 74 17.15 -8.58 1.76
N LEU A 75 16.59 -7.71 2.60
CA LEU A 75 16.93 -6.29 2.61
C LEU A 75 18.30 -6.05 3.26
N ALA A 76 19.31 -5.94 2.41
CA ALA A 76 20.54 -5.24 2.73
C ALA A 76 20.46 -3.84 2.11
N ALA A 77 20.61 -2.80 2.92
CA ALA A 77 20.84 -1.46 2.41
C ALA A 77 22.23 -1.42 1.76
N ALA A 78 22.34 -0.68 0.66
CA ALA A 78 23.61 -0.43 0.02
C ALA A 78 24.60 0.20 1.01
N GLU A 79 25.87 -0.20 0.91
CA GLU A 79 26.96 0.47 1.62
C GLU A 79 26.92 1.96 1.30
N ALA A 80 26.82 2.79 2.34
CA ALA A 80 26.79 4.23 2.22
C ALA A 80 27.99 4.83 2.95
N GLU A 81 28.68 5.76 2.29
CA GLU A 81 29.71 6.56 2.94
C GLU A 81 29.07 7.50 3.96
N LEU A 82 29.68 7.62 5.15
CA LEU A 82 29.17 8.52 6.18
C LEU A 82 29.33 9.97 5.73
N THR A 83 28.28 10.76 5.92
CA THR A 83 28.39 12.22 5.80
C THR A 83 29.25 12.80 6.92
N ALA A 84 29.83 13.98 6.70
CA ALA A 84 30.62 14.67 7.73
C ALA A 84 29.85 14.88 9.04
N SER A 85 28.53 15.12 8.97
CA SER A 85 27.66 15.24 10.15
C SER A 85 27.47 13.92 10.90
N GLU A 86 27.37 12.81 10.17
CA GLU A 86 27.26 11.48 10.78
C GLU A 86 28.58 11.06 11.42
N ALA A 87 29.71 11.31 10.74
CA ALA A 87 31.04 11.05 11.26
C ALA A 87 31.33 11.87 12.54
N ALA A 88 30.88 13.13 12.61
CA ALA A 88 31.02 13.97 13.79
C ALA A 88 30.14 13.51 14.97
N ALA A 89 28.99 12.89 14.69
CA ALA A 89 28.07 12.37 15.69
C ALA A 89 28.52 11.03 16.31
N LEU A 90 29.56 10.41 15.76
CA LEU A 90 30.10 9.14 16.26
C LEU A 90 30.74 9.30 17.66
N PRO A 91 30.80 8.21 18.45
CA PRO A 91 31.59 8.16 19.68
C PRO A 91 33.07 8.46 19.41
N ALA A 92 33.75 9.07 20.37
CA ALA A 92 35.12 9.57 20.24
C ALA A 92 36.10 8.50 19.72
N ASP A 93 35.91 7.25 20.14
CA ASP A 93 36.79 6.11 19.82
C ASP A 93 36.76 5.72 18.33
N SER A 94 35.72 6.13 17.60
CA SER A 94 35.52 5.79 16.18
C SER A 94 35.74 6.96 15.21
N ARG A 95 36.02 8.18 15.72
CA ARG A 95 36.26 9.38 14.91
C ARG A 95 37.64 9.44 14.25
N GLY A 96 38.58 8.59 14.68
CA GLY A 96 39.94 8.55 14.12
C GLY A 96 40.06 7.78 12.80
N ALA A 97 39.03 7.01 12.44
CA ALA A 97 39.01 6.19 11.24
C ALA A 97 38.65 7.01 10.00
N SER A 98 39.36 6.77 8.89
CA SER A 98 39.20 7.53 7.65
C SER A 98 38.45 6.72 6.59
N GLY A 99 37.46 7.35 5.92
CA GLY A 99 36.64 6.69 4.90
C GLY A 99 35.64 5.69 5.47
N LEU A 100 34.92 6.07 6.52
CA LEU A 100 33.90 5.24 7.16
C LEU A 100 32.72 4.96 6.22
N ARG A 101 32.32 3.70 6.18
CA ARG A 101 31.16 3.18 5.45
C ARG A 101 30.21 2.50 6.41
N CYS A 102 28.92 2.64 6.17
CA CYS A 102 27.89 1.94 6.92
C CYS A 102 27.05 1.07 5.99
N ALA A 103 26.78 -0.17 6.42
CA ALA A 103 25.84 -1.07 5.78
C ALA A 103 24.75 -1.41 6.79
N LEU A 104 23.50 -1.16 6.43
CA LEU A 104 22.35 -1.56 7.24
C LEU A 104 21.78 -2.87 6.72
N LYS A 105 21.53 -3.83 7.60
CA LYS A 105 20.92 -5.12 7.27
C LYS A 105 19.73 -5.37 8.17
N VAL A 106 18.72 -6.06 7.63
CA VAL A 106 17.61 -6.60 8.44
C VAL A 106 18.06 -7.93 9.02
N SER A 107 18.25 -8.00 10.33
CA SER A 107 18.66 -9.24 11.00
C SER A 107 17.49 -10.18 11.26
N ALA A 108 16.34 -9.62 11.62
CA ALA A 108 15.11 -10.38 11.82
C ALA A 108 13.86 -9.52 11.63
N VAL A 109 12.78 -10.17 11.24
CA VAL A 109 11.44 -9.58 11.21
C VAL A 109 10.75 -9.92 12.52
N SER A 110 10.47 -8.92 13.35
CA SER A 110 9.82 -9.12 14.65
C SER A 110 8.32 -9.34 14.50
N SER A 111 7.66 -8.56 13.65
CA SER A 111 6.23 -8.73 13.34
C SER A 111 5.86 -8.08 12.02
N VAL A 112 4.93 -8.71 11.32
CA VAL A 112 4.19 -8.14 10.20
C VAL A 112 2.71 -8.33 10.53
N SER A 113 1.97 -7.24 10.59
CA SER A 113 0.53 -7.25 10.88
C SER A 113 -0.18 -6.21 10.03
N GLY A 114 -1.51 -6.27 9.98
CA GLY A 114 -2.33 -5.41 9.13
C GLY A 114 -3.11 -6.23 8.12
N ASP A 115 -3.69 -5.55 7.15
CA ASP A 115 -4.61 -6.12 6.19
C ASP A 115 -4.05 -5.97 4.77
N VAL A 116 -4.20 -7.03 3.97
CA VAL A 116 -3.84 -7.06 2.56
C VAL A 116 -4.97 -7.72 1.78
N THR A 117 -5.58 -6.95 0.88
CA THR A 117 -6.74 -7.39 0.10
C THR A 117 -6.42 -7.31 -1.39
N HIS A 118 -6.62 -8.43 -2.09
CA HIS A 118 -6.64 -8.45 -3.55
C HIS A 118 -8.06 -8.15 -4.04
N VAL A 119 -8.20 -7.13 -4.88
CA VAL A 119 -9.46 -6.65 -5.42
C VAL A 119 -9.45 -6.81 -6.94
N LEU A 120 -10.38 -7.58 -7.47
CA LEU A 120 -10.65 -7.66 -8.90
C LEU A 120 -11.95 -6.90 -9.20
N SER A 121 -11.86 -5.86 -10.03
CA SER A 121 -13.02 -5.03 -10.38
C SER A 121 -12.96 -4.65 -11.86
N ARG A 122 -14.00 -5.02 -12.63
CA ARG A 122 -14.11 -4.72 -14.07
C ARG A 122 -12.85 -5.14 -14.87
N GLY A 123 -12.27 -6.29 -14.52
CA GLY A 123 -11.05 -6.82 -15.13
C GLY A 123 -9.75 -6.13 -14.71
N LYS A 124 -9.79 -5.18 -13.77
CA LYS A 124 -8.61 -4.54 -13.19
C LYS A 124 -8.30 -5.14 -11.82
N GLN A 125 -7.06 -5.59 -11.65
CA GLN A 125 -6.53 -6.09 -10.38
C GLN A 125 -5.91 -4.95 -9.58
N ARG A 126 -6.19 -4.94 -8.28
CA ARG A 126 -5.59 -4.03 -7.30
C ARG A 126 -5.24 -4.81 -6.06
N VAL A 127 -4.13 -4.45 -5.44
CA VAL A 127 -3.73 -4.99 -4.13
C VAL A 127 -3.71 -3.80 -3.20
N VAL A 128 -4.61 -3.80 -2.24
CA VAL A 128 -4.71 -2.75 -1.22
C VAL A 128 -4.13 -3.30 0.06
N PHE A 129 -3.26 -2.56 0.73
CA PHE A 129 -2.69 -2.95 2.00
C PHE A 129 -2.59 -1.78 2.97
N GLU A 130 -2.68 -2.12 4.24
CA GLU A 130 -2.33 -1.26 5.37
C GLU A 130 -1.59 -2.14 6.37
N LEU A 131 -0.29 -1.91 6.54
CA LEU A 131 0.60 -2.78 7.28
C LEU A 131 1.29 -2.05 8.42
N THR A 132 1.56 -2.81 9.48
CA THR A 132 2.48 -2.48 10.57
C THR A 132 3.67 -3.43 10.51
N LEU A 133 4.87 -2.88 10.38
CA LEU A 133 6.12 -3.65 10.26
C LEU A 133 7.02 -3.38 11.47
N LYS A 134 7.58 -4.43 12.07
CA LYS A 134 8.62 -4.30 13.11
C LYS A 134 9.90 -5.03 12.71
N LEU A 135 10.88 -4.23 12.34
CA LEU A 135 12.27 -4.43 11.96
C LEU A 135 13.21 -4.73 13.12
N LYS A 136 14.02 -5.79 13.12
CA LYS A 136 15.33 -5.75 13.80
C LYS A 136 16.40 -5.42 12.77
N LEU A 137 17.22 -4.44 13.10
CA LEU A 137 18.24 -3.89 12.23
C LEU A 137 19.62 -4.11 12.85
N GLU A 138 20.58 -4.40 11.98
CA GLU A 138 22.00 -4.43 12.30
C GLU A 138 22.73 -3.47 11.37
N LEU A 139 23.49 -2.56 11.95
CA LEU A 139 24.30 -1.60 11.25
C LEU A 139 25.77 -1.97 11.43
N GLU A 140 26.41 -2.32 10.33
CA GLU A 140 27.84 -2.59 10.26
C GLU A 140 28.57 -1.30 9.89
N LEU A 141 29.40 -0.79 10.79
CA LEU A 141 30.36 0.26 10.48
C LEU A 141 31.66 -0.39 10.03
N ARG A 142 32.11 -0.03 8.83
CA ARG A 142 33.36 -0.51 8.23
C ARG A 142 34.27 0.67 7.92
N GLU A 143 35.57 0.44 8.01
CA GLU A 143 36.57 1.37 7.48
C GLU A 143 36.73 1.19 5.97
N SER A 144 37.43 2.11 5.31
CA SER A 144 37.74 2.06 3.88
C SER A 144 38.50 0.79 3.46
N ASP A 145 39.26 0.17 4.38
CA ASP A 145 39.96 -1.11 4.18
C ASP A 145 39.04 -2.34 4.33
N GLY A 146 37.74 -2.13 4.59
CA GLY A 146 36.76 -3.21 4.76
C GLY A 146 36.73 -3.83 6.15
N THR A 147 37.60 -3.40 7.06
CA THR A 147 37.62 -3.84 8.47
C THR A 147 36.34 -3.41 9.17
N LEU A 148 35.62 -4.37 9.77
CA LEU A 148 34.46 -4.10 10.61
C LEU A 148 34.93 -3.44 11.92
N LEU A 149 34.51 -2.19 12.14
CA LEU A 149 34.83 -1.43 13.35
C LEU A 149 33.80 -1.66 14.44
N GLN A 150 32.51 -1.64 14.08
CA GLN A 150 31.43 -1.74 15.06
C GLN A 150 30.20 -2.38 14.43
N LEU A 151 29.49 -3.18 15.22
CA LEU A 151 28.14 -3.67 14.92
C LEU A 151 27.15 -3.02 15.89
N VAL A 152 26.16 -2.30 15.35
CA VAL A 152 25.13 -1.63 16.13
C VAL A 152 23.80 -2.29 15.86
N ALA A 153 23.18 -2.84 16.90
CA ALA A 153 21.84 -3.41 16.83
C ALA A 153 20.77 -2.35 17.15
N GLY A 154 19.62 -2.48 16.50
CA GLY A 154 18.45 -1.69 16.83
C GLY A 154 17.19 -2.21 16.17
N SER A 155 16.14 -1.39 16.18
CA SER A 155 14.84 -1.74 15.62
C SER A 155 14.20 -0.59 14.86
N LEU A 156 13.41 -0.94 13.84
CA LEU A 156 12.63 -0.02 13.03
C LEU A 156 11.17 -0.46 13.05
N SER A 157 10.29 0.34 13.62
CA SER A 157 8.85 0.08 13.57
C SER A 157 8.17 1.08 12.64
N LEU A 158 7.43 0.58 11.67
CA LEU A 158 6.52 1.35 10.83
C LEU A 158 5.11 1.03 11.30
N SER A 159 4.48 2.00 11.96
CA SER A 159 3.14 1.78 12.53
C SER A 159 2.06 1.66 11.46
N GLU A 160 2.22 2.38 10.36
CA GLU A 160 1.25 2.47 9.28
C GLU A 160 2.02 2.67 7.97
N VAL A 161 1.96 1.68 7.09
CA VAL A 161 2.43 1.79 5.71
C VAL A 161 1.33 1.28 4.78
N ALA A 162 0.95 2.13 3.83
CA ALA A 162 -0.13 1.88 2.89
C ALA A 162 0.33 2.03 1.44
N ASN A 163 -0.58 1.79 0.50
CA ASN A 163 -0.30 1.94 -0.93
C ASN A 163 0.19 3.35 -1.30
N ASP A 164 -0.38 4.39 -0.69
CA ASP A 164 -0.05 5.79 -1.03
C ASP A 164 1.40 6.14 -0.67
N ASP A 165 1.98 5.46 0.32
CA ASP A 165 3.40 5.63 0.67
C ASP A 165 4.33 5.14 -0.44
N LEU A 166 3.87 4.20 -1.29
CA LEU A 166 4.65 3.71 -2.43
C LEU A 166 4.85 4.77 -3.51
N ASP A 167 4.15 5.90 -3.48
CA ASP A 167 4.45 7.02 -4.37
C ASP A 167 5.51 7.96 -3.76
N GLY A 168 5.66 7.93 -2.44
CA GLY A 168 6.63 8.72 -1.69
C GLY A 168 8.08 8.32 -1.94
N ALA A 169 8.95 9.33 -2.08
CA ALA A 169 10.40 9.16 -2.11
C ALA A 169 11.03 9.01 -0.71
N ARG A 170 10.29 9.41 0.34
CA ARG A 170 10.74 9.37 1.74
C ARG A 170 9.98 8.32 2.52
N MET A 171 10.61 7.80 3.57
CA MET A 171 9.98 6.90 4.52
C MET A 171 8.73 7.56 5.14
N PRO A 172 7.64 6.80 5.38
CA PRO A 172 6.44 7.30 6.04
C PRO A 172 6.77 7.96 7.39
N SER A 173 6.06 9.02 7.76
CA SER A 173 6.27 9.73 9.03
C SER A 173 5.93 8.88 10.26
N SER A 174 5.21 7.76 10.07
CA SER A 174 4.86 6.76 11.08
C SER A 174 6.06 5.91 11.56
N HIS A 175 7.25 6.08 10.97
CA HIS A 175 8.44 5.34 11.36
C HIS A 175 8.98 5.77 12.72
N LYS A 176 9.38 4.79 13.53
CA LYS A 176 10.13 4.99 14.77
C LYS A 176 11.34 4.07 14.76
N THR A 177 12.48 4.62 15.18
CA THR A 177 13.74 3.88 15.27
C THR A 177 14.21 3.87 16.72
N SER A 178 14.57 2.69 17.21
CA SER A 178 15.20 2.48 18.51
C SER A 178 16.56 1.85 18.30
N CYS A 179 17.52 2.21 19.14
CA CYS A 179 18.89 1.73 19.08
C CYS A 179 19.24 1.15 20.45
N ASP A 180 19.86 -0.02 20.48
CA ASP A 180 20.25 -0.66 21.73
C ASP A 180 21.45 0.09 22.36
N GLN A 181 22.24 0.78 21.53
CA GLN A 181 23.38 1.60 21.93
C GLN A 181 23.05 3.09 21.72
N PRO A 182 22.73 3.86 22.79
CA PRO A 182 22.21 5.22 22.66
C PRO A 182 23.17 6.20 21.97
N GLU A 183 24.48 5.99 22.13
CA GLU A 183 25.52 6.79 21.48
C GLU A 183 25.57 6.60 19.95
N TRP A 184 25.04 5.49 19.44
CA TRP A 184 24.94 5.20 18.00
C TRP A 184 23.55 5.50 17.42
N ALA A 185 22.60 5.93 18.24
CA ALA A 185 21.23 6.21 17.81
C ALA A 185 21.11 7.25 16.67
N PRO A 186 21.93 8.33 16.61
CA PRO A 186 21.88 9.26 15.49
C PRO A 186 22.26 8.61 14.15
N LEU A 187 23.29 7.78 14.15
CA LEU A 187 23.77 7.09 12.95
C LEU A 187 22.74 6.05 12.48
N LEU A 188 22.21 5.24 13.41
CA LEU A 188 21.19 4.25 13.07
C LEU A 188 19.93 4.91 12.51
N ARG A 189 19.48 6.04 13.09
CA ARG A 189 18.33 6.79 12.59
C ARG A 189 18.55 7.32 11.18
N ALA A 190 19.73 7.87 10.89
CA ALA A 190 20.07 8.36 9.56
C ALA A 190 20.14 7.21 8.54
N ALA A 191 20.75 6.08 8.89
CA ALA A 191 20.81 4.88 8.06
C ALA A 191 19.41 4.28 7.82
N ALA A 192 18.56 4.21 8.84
CA ALA A 192 17.18 3.74 8.72
C ALA A 192 16.37 4.64 7.76
N GLY A 193 16.55 5.96 7.80
CA GLY A 193 15.93 6.87 6.84
C GLY A 193 16.31 6.59 5.38
N ARG A 194 17.54 6.10 5.14
CA ARG A 194 18.01 5.66 3.81
C ARG A 194 17.53 4.26 3.42
N ALA A 195 16.94 3.50 4.34
CA ALA A 195 16.45 2.14 4.08
C ALA A 195 15.09 2.11 3.37
N TRP A 196 14.47 3.27 3.11
CA TRP A 196 13.16 3.32 2.45
C TRP A 196 13.16 2.75 1.02
N PRO A 197 14.08 3.10 0.11
CA PRO A 197 14.06 2.55 -1.25
C PRO A 197 14.07 1.02 -1.33
N PRO A 198 14.93 0.27 -0.60
CA PRO A 198 14.87 -1.18 -0.65
C PRO A 198 13.60 -1.72 0.03
N LEU A 199 13.12 -1.13 1.11
CA LEU A 199 11.86 -1.54 1.76
C LEU A 199 10.64 -1.32 0.85
N LYS A 200 10.57 -0.17 0.19
CA LYS A 200 9.58 0.14 -0.84
C LYS A 200 9.65 -0.87 -1.98
N GLY A 201 10.85 -1.26 -2.41
CA GLY A 201 11.06 -2.32 -3.39
C GLY A 201 10.43 -3.65 -2.96
N ALA A 202 10.59 -4.05 -1.69
CA ALA A 202 9.93 -5.23 -1.15
C ALA A 202 8.39 -5.11 -1.15
N LEU A 203 7.83 -3.96 -0.77
CA LEU A 203 6.38 -3.75 -0.80
C LEU A 203 5.81 -3.75 -2.23
N VAL A 204 6.54 -3.18 -3.20
CA VAL A 204 6.17 -3.26 -4.62
C VAL A 204 6.25 -4.71 -5.11
N ALA A 205 7.29 -5.46 -4.72
CA ALA A 205 7.40 -6.87 -5.06
C ALA A 205 6.27 -7.72 -4.48
N LEU A 206 5.79 -7.40 -3.26
CA LEU A 206 4.59 -8.01 -2.68
C LEU A 206 3.37 -7.79 -3.59
N VAL A 207 3.14 -6.55 -4.02
CA VAL A 207 2.00 -6.18 -4.89
C VAL A 207 2.06 -6.95 -6.22
N GLU A 208 3.23 -7.02 -6.85
CA GLU A 208 3.38 -7.72 -8.12
C GLU A 208 3.21 -9.24 -7.99
N GLN A 209 3.79 -9.85 -6.94
CA GLN A 209 3.60 -11.27 -6.67
C GLN A 209 2.15 -11.62 -6.32
N ALA A 210 1.44 -10.73 -5.64
CA ALA A 210 0.02 -10.90 -5.35
C ALA A 210 -0.82 -10.90 -6.65
N LYS A 211 -0.57 -9.95 -7.55
CA LYS A 211 -1.26 -9.89 -8.85
C LYS A 211 -1.01 -11.16 -9.67
N GLU A 212 0.22 -11.66 -9.71
CA GLU A 212 0.55 -12.87 -10.47
C GLU A 212 -0.10 -14.12 -9.87
N LYS A 213 -0.12 -14.23 -8.53
CA LYS A 213 -0.69 -15.40 -7.85
C LYS A 213 -2.21 -15.50 -7.96
N TRP A 214 -2.92 -14.37 -8.00
CA TRP A 214 -4.39 -14.31 -8.08
C TRP A 214 -4.88 -13.74 -9.40
N ARG A 215 -4.14 -14.02 -10.47
CA ARG A 215 -4.46 -13.57 -11.81
C ARG A 215 -5.75 -14.15 -12.37
#